data_AF-A0A2R7QQR1-F1
#
_entry.id   AF-A0A2R7QQR1-F1
#
_cell.length_a   1.000
_cell.length_b   1.000
_cell.length_c   1.000
_cell.angle_alpha   90.00
_cell.angle_beta   90.00
_cell.angle_gamma   90.00
#
_symmetry.space_group_name_H-M   'P 1'
#
loop_
_entity.id
_entity.type
_entity.pdbx_description
1 polymer ?
#
loop_
_entity_poly.entity_id
_entity_poly.type
_entity_poly.pdbx_seq_one_letter_code
_entity_poly.pdbx_strand_id
1 'polypeptide(L)'
;VAESEPRMAAVKALAAATYVETAALIAGPPTVPGDAAGQEMAVRAEVACVLTIGERAAGALLHHSLMLTTRLPLTLAALQAGTISWQHARVMVEEADTLDPAGAAAL
;
A
#
# COMPACT_ATOMS: atom_id res chain seq x y z
N VAL A 1 20.74 8.99 9.16
CA VAL A 1 19.40 9.60 9.29
C VAL A 1 18.70 9.71 7.92
N ALA A 2 19.39 10.13 6.85
CA ALA A 2 18.76 10.23 5.51
C ALA A 2 18.18 8.90 4.99
N GLU A 3 18.88 7.78 5.17
CA GLU A 3 18.39 6.46 4.72
C GLU A 3 17.36 5.81 5.66
N SER A 4 17.22 6.25 6.91
CA SER A 4 16.31 5.58 7.86
C SER A 4 14.84 5.89 7.58
N GLU A 5 14.55 7.08 7.05
CA GLU A 5 13.21 7.51 6.70
C GLU A 5 12.58 6.68 5.55
N PRO A 6 13.24 6.47 4.40
CA PRO A 6 12.68 5.64 3.33
C PRO A 6 12.52 4.18 3.76
N ARG A 7 13.46 3.64 4.55
CA ARG A 7 13.31 2.27 5.10
C ARG A 7 12.11 2.15 6.03
N MET A 8 11.88 3.16 6.88
CA MET A 8 10.68 3.20 7.72
C MET A 8 9.39 3.31 6.89
N ALA A 9 9.41 4.07 5.79
CA ALA A 9 8.27 4.12 4.87
C ALA A 9 8.00 2.74 4.24
N ALA A 10 9.04 1.99 3.87
CA ALA A 10 8.88 0.62 3.36
C ALA A 10 8.24 -0.30 4.41
N VAL A 11 8.68 -0.23 5.67
CA VAL A 11 8.08 -1.03 6.75
C VAL A 11 6.61 -0.68 6.94
N LYS A 12 6.24 0.60 6.90
CA LYS A 12 4.83 1.04 6.99
C LYS A 12 3.99 0.53 5.83
N ALA A 13 4.52 0.57 4.60
CA ALA A 13 3.82 0.07 3.43
C ALA A 13 3.59 -1.45 3.51
N LEU A 14 4.61 -2.21 3.89
CA LEU A 14 4.48 -3.66 4.12
C LEU A 14 3.45 -3.96 5.21
N ALA A 15 3.54 -3.29 6.35
CA ALA A 15 2.60 -3.49 7.45
C ALA A 15 1.15 -3.18 7.04
N ALA A 16 0.93 -2.10 6.27
CA ALA A 16 -0.38 -1.76 5.75
C ALA A 16 -0.92 -2.83 4.79
N ALA A 17 -0.11 -3.30 3.83
CA ALA A 17 -0.52 -4.36 2.91
C ALA A 17 -0.84 -5.68 3.64
N THR A 18 0.02 -6.09 4.57
CA THR A 18 -0.22 -7.27 5.42
C THR A 18 -1.49 -7.11 6.25
N TYR A 19 -1.80 -5.90 6.73
CA TYR A 19 -3.04 -5.65 7.46
C TYR A 19 -4.27 -5.87 6.58
N VAL A 20 -4.27 -5.35 5.35
CA VAL A 20 -5.38 -5.59 4.39
C VAL A 20 -5.59 -7.08 4.16
N GLU A 21 -4.52 -7.83 3.88
CA GLU A 21 -4.57 -9.27 3.65
C GLU A 21 -5.09 -10.02 4.88
N THR A 22 -4.59 -9.67 6.07
CA THR A 22 -5.00 -10.28 7.34
C THR A 22 -6.48 -10.00 7.65
N ALA A 23 -6.92 -8.76 7.44
CA ALA A 23 -8.32 -8.38 7.62
C ALA A 23 -9.22 -9.18 6.66
N ALA A 24 -8.83 -9.32 5.39
CA ALA A 24 -9.56 -10.11 4.40
C ALA A 24 -9.68 -11.58 4.82
N LEU A 25 -8.61 -12.18 5.33
CA LEU A 25 -8.62 -13.56 5.85
C LEU A 25 -9.57 -13.73 7.05
N ILE A 26 -9.60 -12.74 7.96
CA ILE A 26 -10.47 -12.78 9.15
C ILE A 26 -11.94 -12.66 8.78
N ALA A 27 -12.28 -11.75 7.85
CA ALA A 27 -13.66 -11.56 7.41
C ALA A 27 -14.18 -12.72 6.54
N GLY A 28 -13.28 -13.42 5.84
CA GLY A 28 -13.63 -14.48 4.90
C GLY A 28 -14.11 -13.93 3.56
N PRO A 29 -14.51 -14.82 2.63
CA PRO A 29 -14.95 -14.40 1.30
C PRO A 29 -16.27 -13.62 1.39
N PRO A 30 -16.46 -12.56 0.57
CA PRO A 30 -17.72 -11.83 0.53
C PRO A 30 -18.85 -12.76 0.10
N THR A 31 -19.95 -12.73 0.84
CA THR A 31 -21.09 -13.63 0.63
C THR A 31 -22.31 -12.91 0.07
N VAL A 32 -22.40 -11.59 0.29
CA VAL A 32 -23.47 -10.75 -0.23
C VAL A 32 -22.92 -9.50 -0.94
N PRO A 33 -23.70 -8.89 -1.85
CA PRO A 33 -23.31 -7.63 -2.48
C PRO A 33 -23.01 -6.55 -1.43
N GLY A 34 -21.84 -5.93 -1.54
CA GLY A 34 -21.40 -4.85 -0.64
C GLY A 34 -20.43 -5.28 0.45
N ASP A 35 -20.27 -6.57 0.74
CA ASP A 35 -19.32 -7.06 1.77
C ASP A 35 -17.90 -6.57 1.51
N ALA A 36 -17.41 -6.71 0.27
CA ALA A 36 -16.07 -6.28 -0.10
C ALA A 36 -15.85 -4.77 0.07
N ALA A 37 -16.85 -3.95 -0.30
CA ALA A 37 -16.79 -2.51 -0.13
C ALA A 37 -16.88 -2.09 1.35
N GLY A 38 -17.73 -2.77 2.13
CA GLY A 38 -17.84 -2.57 3.57
C GLY A 38 -16.53 -2.91 4.28
N GLN A 39 -15.85 -3.96 3.84
CA GLN A 39 -14.54 -4.32 4.36
C GLN A 39 -13.45 -3.33 3.99
N GLU A 40 -13.39 -2.88 2.74
CA GLU A 40 -12.46 -1.83 2.32
C GLU A 40 -12.66 -0.55 3.15
N MET A 41 -13.92 -0.15 3.37
CA MET A 41 -14.28 0.98 4.22
C MET A 41 -13.84 0.79 5.68
N ALA A 42 -14.07 -0.40 6.25
CA ALA A 42 -13.67 -0.72 7.62
C ALA A 42 -12.15 -0.62 7.79
N VAL A 43 -11.38 -1.27 6.91
CA VAL A 43 -9.92 -1.23 6.92
C VAL A 43 -9.40 0.21 6.78
N ARG A 44 -10.01 1.02 5.89
CA ARG A 44 -9.64 2.43 5.74
C ARG A 44 -9.88 3.23 7.03
N ALA A 45 -11.02 3.03 7.68
CA ALA A 45 -11.37 3.72 8.92
C ALA A 45 -10.46 3.31 10.08
N GLU A 46 -10.13 2.02 10.19
CA GLU A 46 -9.22 1.50 11.21
C GLU A 46 -7.81 2.08 11.06
N VAL A 47 -7.26 2.06 9.84
CA VAL A 47 -5.94 2.65 9.55
C VAL A 47 -5.93 4.16 9.82
N ALA A 48 -7.00 4.88 9.42
CA ALA A 48 -7.15 6.30 9.72
C ALA A 48 -7.13 6.58 11.23
N CYS A 49 -7.86 5.77 12.00
CA CYS A 49 -7.93 5.88 13.45
C CYS A 49 -6.57 5.59 14.11
N VAL A 50 -5.96 4.45 13.81
CA VAL A 50 -4.68 4.01 14.41
C VAL A 50 -3.55 5.00 14.11
N LEU A 51 -3.48 5.52 12.89
CA LEU A 51 -2.43 6.46 12.48
C LEU A 51 -2.78 7.92 12.79
N THR A 52 -4.00 8.21 13.27
CA THR A 52 -4.51 9.57 13.51
C THR A 52 -4.38 10.46 12.26
N ILE A 53 -4.83 9.94 11.11
CA ILE A 53 -4.83 10.65 9.82
C ILE A 53 -6.25 10.67 9.23
N GLY A 54 -6.49 11.54 8.24
CA GLY A 54 -7.77 11.54 7.53
C GLY A 54 -7.98 10.29 6.68
N GLU A 55 -9.21 9.84 6.53
CA GLU A 55 -9.57 8.65 5.74
C GLU A 55 -9.06 8.69 4.29
N ARG A 56 -9.02 9.88 3.67
CA ARG A 56 -8.43 10.05 2.33
C ARG A 56 -6.94 9.71 2.31
N ALA A 57 -6.21 10.14 3.34
CA ALA A 57 -4.78 9.84 3.47
C ALA A 57 -4.55 8.35 3.77
N ALA A 58 -5.40 7.74 4.60
CA ALA A 58 -5.38 6.31 4.85
C ALA A 58 -5.66 5.50 3.58
N GLY A 59 -6.66 5.89 2.78
CA GLY A 59 -6.96 5.26 1.49
C GLY A 59 -5.79 5.35 0.51
N ALA A 60 -5.17 6.53 0.38
CA ALA A 60 -3.98 6.68 -0.45
C ALA A 60 -2.80 5.84 0.04
N LEU A 61 -2.57 5.76 1.36
CA LEU A 61 -1.54 4.91 1.95
C LEU A 61 -1.79 3.43 1.61
N LEU A 62 -3.01 2.94 1.81
CA LEU A 62 -3.40 1.55 1.53
C LEU A 62 -3.22 1.22 0.05
N HIS A 63 -3.70 2.10 -0.85
CA HIS A 63 -3.53 1.93 -2.29
C HIS A 63 -2.05 1.84 -2.70
N HIS A 64 -1.22 2.81 -2.31
CA HIS A 64 0.21 2.76 -2.63
C HIS A 64 0.90 1.53 -2.04
N SER A 65 0.53 1.14 -0.82
CA SER A 65 1.09 -0.03 -0.15
C SER A 65 0.81 -1.30 -0.94
N LEU A 66 -0.44 -1.51 -1.36
CA LEU A 66 -0.83 -2.66 -2.17
C LEU A 66 -0.14 -2.65 -3.55
N MET A 67 -0.04 -1.49 -4.20
CA MET A 67 0.66 -1.39 -5.49
C MET A 67 2.15 -1.74 -5.37
N LEU A 68 2.83 -1.26 -4.33
CA LEU A 68 4.23 -1.57 -4.07
C LEU A 68 4.46 -3.05 -3.78
N THR A 69 3.58 -3.70 -3.01
CA THR A 69 3.77 -5.12 -2.64
C THR A 69 3.32 -6.11 -3.70
N THR A 70 2.41 -5.71 -4.60
CA THR A 70 1.82 -6.64 -5.59
C THR A 70 2.28 -6.40 -7.02
N ARG A 71 2.68 -5.17 -7.39
CA ARG A 71 2.99 -4.82 -8.79
C ARG A 71 4.38 -4.22 -9.00
N LEU A 72 4.98 -3.61 -7.98
CA LEU A 72 6.25 -2.87 -8.12
C LEU A 72 7.36 -3.43 -7.22
N PRO A 73 7.79 -4.69 -7.41
CA PRO A 73 8.76 -5.33 -6.53
C PRO A 73 10.13 -4.64 -6.53
N LEU A 74 10.56 -4.07 -7.67
CA LEU A 74 11.85 -3.36 -7.77
C LEU A 74 11.79 -2.01 -7.07
N THR A 75 10.73 -1.23 -7.27
CA THR A 75 10.47 -0.01 -6.52
C THR A 75 10.42 -0.25 -5.01
N LEU A 76 9.73 -1.32 -4.56
CA LEU A 76 9.69 -1.68 -3.14
C LEU A 76 11.08 -2.02 -2.60
N ALA A 77 11.88 -2.81 -3.34
CA ALA A 77 13.25 -3.13 -2.96
C ALA A 77 14.14 -1.88 -2.86
N ALA A 78 14.00 -0.93 -3.77
CA ALA A 78 14.72 0.35 -3.73
C ALA A 78 14.33 1.19 -2.49
N LEU A 79 13.04 1.24 -2.15
CA LEU A 79 12.55 1.93 -0.96
C LEU A 79 13.08 1.26 0.33
N GLN A 80 13.12 -0.07 0.38
CA GLN A 80 13.68 -0.86 1.48
C GLN A 80 15.21 -0.69 1.61
N ALA A 81 15.92 -0.48 0.50
CA ALA A 81 17.33 -0.15 0.52
C ALA A 81 17.59 1.31 0.94
N GLY A 82 16.56 2.16 0.90
CA GLY A 82 16.67 3.59 1.16
C GLY A 82 17.29 4.39 0.02
N THR A 83 17.36 3.80 -1.18
CA THR A 83 17.91 4.46 -2.38
C THR A 83 16.93 5.43 -3.02
N ILE A 84 15.63 5.26 -2.77
CA ILE A 84 14.58 6.19 -3.16
C ILE A 84 13.76 6.63 -1.94
N SER A 85 13.20 7.84 -2.01
CA SER A 85 12.28 8.35 -0.99
C SER A 85 10.86 7.81 -1.17
N TRP A 86 10.01 7.94 -0.14
CA TRP A 86 8.59 7.64 -0.26
C TRP A 86 7.90 8.42 -1.39
N GLN A 87 8.30 9.67 -1.62
CA GLN A 87 7.74 10.47 -2.71
C GLN A 87 8.09 9.92 -4.08
N HIS A 88 9.32 9.43 -4.28
CA HIS A 88 9.67 8.73 -5.53
C HIS A 88 8.85 7.45 -5.70
N ALA A 89 8.72 6.64 -4.65
CA ALA A 89 7.91 5.41 -4.72
C ALA A 89 6.45 5.69 -5.11
N ARG A 90 5.86 6.80 -4.63
CA ARG A 90 4.51 7.22 -5.03
C ARG A 90 4.41 7.57 -6.52
N VAL A 91 5.40 8.30 -7.05
CA VAL A 91 5.45 8.60 -8.48
C VAL A 91 5.52 7.30 -9.29
N MET A 92 6.32 6.32 -8.87
CA MET A 92 6.36 5.02 -9.56
C MET A 92 5.01 4.30 -9.55
N VAL A 93 4.23 4.41 -8.47
CA VAL A 93 2.85 3.87 -8.42
C VAL A 93 1.94 4.58 -9.42
N GLU A 94 2.00 5.90 -9.49
CA GLU A 94 1.21 6.70 -10.43
C GLU A 94 1.58 6.39 -11.90
N GLU A 95 2.86 6.19 -12.21
CA GLU A 95 3.32 5.81 -13.55
C GLU A 95 2.89 4.38 -13.93
N ALA A 96 2.85 3.47 -12.95
CA ALA A 96 2.46 2.07 -13.18
C ALA A 96 1.03 1.90 -13.68
N ASP A 97 0.13 2.86 -13.40
CA ASP A 97 -1.24 2.85 -13.92
C ASP A 97 -1.30 3.00 -15.45
N THR A 98 -0.23 3.48 -16.08
CA THR A 98 -0.13 3.62 -17.53
C THR A 98 0.43 2.36 -18.21
N LEU A 99 0.87 1.37 -17.44
CA LEU A 99 1.60 0.20 -17.92
C LEU A 99 0.81 -1.10 -17.76
N ASP A 100 1.18 -2.09 -18.58
CA ASP A 100 0.74 -3.46 -18.36
C ASP A 100 1.46 -4.09 -17.14
N PRO A 101 1.03 -5.26 -16.65
CA PRO A 101 1.65 -5.87 -15.47
C PRO A 101 3.15 -6.17 -15.63
N ALA A 102 3.61 -6.51 -16.85
CA ALA A 102 5.02 -6.79 -17.10
C ALA A 102 5.88 -5.51 -17.08
N GLY A 103 5.38 -4.43 -17.69
CA GLY A 103 6.01 -3.12 -17.66
C GLY A 103 6.05 -2.55 -16.24
N ALA A 104 4.96 -2.66 -15.48
CA ALA A 104 4.92 -2.26 -14.07
C ALA A 104 5.96 -3.04 -13.23
N ALA A 105 6.08 -4.35 -13.41
CA ALA A 105 7.06 -5.15 -12.66
C ALA A 105 8.53 -4.79 -12.95
N ALA A 106 8.80 -4.13 -14.08
CA ALA A 106 10.13 -3.66 -14.47
C ALA A 106 10.52 -2.28 -13.88
N LEU A 107 9.59 -1.63 -13.16
CA LEU A 107 9.79 -0.35 -12.45
C LEU A 107 10.29 -0.52 -11.01
#